data_AF-A0A2N3E8Q7-F1
#
_entry.id   AF-A0A2N3E8Q7-F1
#
_cell.length_a   1.000
_cell.length_b   1.000
_cell.length_c   1.000
_cell.angle_alpha   90.00
_cell.angle_beta   90.00
_cell.angle_gamma   90.00
#
_symmetry.space_group_name_H-M   'P 1'
#
loop_
_entity.id
_entity.type
_entity.pdbx_description
1 polymer ?
#
loop_
_entity_poly.entity_id
_entity_poly.type
_entity_poly.pdbx_seq_one_letter_code
_entity_poly.pdbx_strand_id
1 'polypeptide(L)'
;MIRFINLLLVAAVIGLSVGLYDIKYRAEGADRQASRLAAQIAAEQEAIRVLRAEWSYLNQPERLQELAARYTALKPLTARQIGEFEDVPMPHMADDYYVPSGRQPLGGYAEVAPESGRSIQ
;
A
#
# COMPACT_ATOMS: atom_id res chain seq x y z
N MET A 1 -55.24 39.01 -39.38
CA MET A 1 -55.04 38.83 -37.92
C MET A 1 -55.04 37.34 -37.52
N ILE A 2 -56.12 36.58 -37.77
CA ILE A 2 -56.20 35.13 -37.40
C ILE A 2 -55.09 34.27 -38.02
N ARG A 3 -54.72 34.51 -39.29
CA ARG A 3 -53.63 33.77 -39.96
C ARG A 3 -52.27 33.94 -39.26
N PHE A 4 -52.03 35.11 -38.65
CA PHE A 4 -50.80 35.41 -37.95
C PHE A 4 -50.73 34.68 -36.59
N ILE A 5 -51.87 34.62 -35.89
CA ILE A 5 -52.02 33.82 -34.67
C ILE A 5 -51.80 32.33 -34.96
N ASN A 6 -52.36 31.80 -36.04
CA ASN A 6 -52.16 30.40 -36.42
C ASN A 6 -50.69 30.11 -36.74
N LEU A 7 -49.99 31.01 -37.44
CA LEU A 7 -48.56 30.90 -37.69
C LEU A 7 -47.74 30.89 -36.40
N LEU A 8 -48.08 31.77 -35.45
CA LEU A 8 -47.45 31.79 -34.12
C LEU A 8 -47.68 30.50 -33.34
N LEU A 9 -48.90 29.96 -33.37
CA LEU A 9 -49.23 28.69 -32.70
C LEU A 9 -48.45 27.52 -33.31
N VAL A 10 -48.36 27.44 -34.65
CA VAL A 10 -47.55 26.42 -35.32
C VAL A 10 -46.07 26.56 -34.94
N ALA A 11 -45.53 27.77 -34.94
CA ALA A 11 -44.16 28.03 -34.51
C ALA A 11 -43.93 27.63 -33.05
N ALA A 12 -44.88 27.91 -32.16
CA ALA A 12 -44.82 27.51 -30.76
C ALA A 12 -44.82 25.99 -30.60
N VAL A 13 -45.68 25.27 -31.32
CA VAL A 13 -45.72 23.79 -31.29
C VAL A 13 -44.41 23.19 -31.81
N ILE A 14 -43.85 23.73 -32.88
CA ILE A 14 -42.54 23.30 -33.40
C ILE A 14 -41.45 23.55 -32.36
N GLY A 15 -41.42 24.74 -31.75
CA GLY A 15 -40.46 25.07 -30.69
C GLY A 15 -40.55 24.15 -29.49
N LEU A 16 -41.76 23.84 -29.02
CA LEU A 16 -42.00 22.89 -27.94
C LEU A 16 -41.55 21.47 -28.32
N SER A 17 -41.84 21.03 -29.54
CA SER A 17 -41.45 19.69 -30.03
C SER A 17 -39.93 19.54 -30.08
N VAL A 18 -39.22 20.56 -30.56
CA VAL A 18 -37.75 20.59 -30.58
C VAL A 18 -37.18 20.61 -29.16
N GLY A 19 -37.72 21.45 -28.27
CA GLY A 19 -37.29 21.52 -26.88
C GLY A 19 -37.49 20.20 -26.12
N LEU A 20 -38.62 19.53 -26.34
CA LEU A 20 -38.90 18.21 -25.74
C LEU A 20 -37.91 17.15 -26.24
N TYR A 21 -37.56 17.20 -27.53
CA TYR A 21 -36.58 16.28 -28.10
C TYR A 21 -35.19 16.49 -27.50
N ASP A 22 -34.75 17.74 -27.32
CA ASP A 22 -33.46 18.04 -26.69
C ASP A 22 -33.41 17.54 -25.24
N ILE A 23 -34.48 17.76 -24.46
CA ILE A 23 -34.59 17.26 -23.08
C ILE A 23 -34.52 15.74 -23.03
N LYS A 24 -35.27 15.05 -23.90
CA LYS A 24 -35.27 13.58 -23.98
C LYS A 24 -33.87 13.07 -24.33
N TYR A 25 -33.19 13.69 -25.29
CA TYR A 25 -31.87 13.25 -25.74
C TYR A 25 -30.80 13.47 -24.67
N ARG A 26 -30.89 14.57 -23.91
CA ARG A 26 -30.01 14.82 -22.76
C ARG A 26 -30.22 13.79 -21.65
N ALA A 27 -31.47 13.44 -21.35
CA ALA A 27 -31.78 12.40 -20.37
C ALA A 27 -31.22 11.02 -20.79
N GLU A 28 -31.43 10.63 -22.05
CA GLU A 28 -30.89 9.38 -22.60
C GLU A 28 -29.35 9.38 -22.68
N GLY A 29 -28.72 10.55 -22.86
CA GLY A 29 -27.27 10.69 -22.82
C GLY A 29 -26.68 10.41 -21.44
N ALA A 30 -27.27 11.01 -20.40
CA ALA A 30 -26.85 10.83 -19.02
C ALA A 30 -27.05 9.38 -18.54
N ASP A 31 -28.20 8.78 -18.88
CA ASP A 31 -28.52 7.40 -18.50
C ASP A 31 -27.60 6.36 -19.16
N ARG A 32 -27.22 6.60 -20.42
CA ARG A 32 -26.20 5.79 -21.11
C ARG A 32 -24.82 5.88 -20.46
N GLN A 33 -24.44 7.04 -19.94
CA GLN A 33 -23.16 7.19 -19.25
C GLN A 33 -23.18 6.49 -17.89
N ALA A 34 -24.26 6.66 -17.12
CA ALA A 34 -24.45 6.00 -15.84
C ALA A 34 -24.43 4.48 -15.97
N SER A 35 -25.14 3.92 -16.94
CA SER A 35 -25.14 2.47 -17.19
C SER A 35 -23.78 1.93 -17.64
N ARG A 36 -23.05 2.67 -18.49
CA ARG A 36 -21.67 2.31 -18.86
C ARG A 36 -20.74 2.30 -17.65
N LEU A 37 -20.82 3.31 -16.79
CA LEU A 37 -20.00 3.38 -15.58
C LEU A 37 -20.34 2.27 -14.59
N ALA A 38 -21.63 1.98 -14.39
CA ALA A 38 -22.07 0.87 -13.54
C ALA A 38 -21.54 -0.48 -14.04
N ALA A 39 -21.53 -0.71 -15.36
CA ALA A 39 -20.95 -1.92 -15.95
C ALA A 39 -19.44 -2.01 -15.72
N GLN A 40 -18.71 -0.90 -15.83
CA GLN A 40 -17.27 -0.86 -15.52
C GLN A 40 -17.01 -1.17 -14.05
N ILE A 41 -17.77 -0.58 -13.13
CA ILE A 41 -17.67 -0.84 -11.69
C ILE A 41 -17.89 -2.33 -11.39
N ALA A 42 -18.90 -2.95 -12.01
CA ALA A 42 -19.19 -4.36 -11.82
C ALA A 42 -18.03 -5.26 -12.28
N ALA A 43 -17.41 -4.95 -13.41
CA ALA A 43 -16.25 -5.69 -13.93
C ALA A 43 -15.03 -5.58 -12.99
N GLU A 44 -14.73 -4.36 -12.51
CA GLU A 44 -13.63 -4.14 -11.56
C GLU A 44 -13.87 -4.88 -10.22
N GLN A 45 -15.10 -4.90 -9.73
CA GLN A 45 -15.46 -5.65 -8.52
C GLN A 45 -15.28 -7.17 -8.69
N GLU A 46 -15.51 -7.70 -9.89
CA GLU A 46 -15.22 -9.09 -10.21
C GLU A 46 -13.71 -9.38 -10.19
N ALA A 47 -12.91 -8.51 -10.81
CA ALA A 47 -11.45 -8.61 -10.74
C ALA A 47 -10.95 -8.60 -9.29
N ILE A 48 -11.40 -7.63 -8.47
CA ILE A 48 -11.02 -7.55 -7.06
C ILE A 48 -11.38 -8.82 -6.28
N ARG A 49 -12.53 -9.45 -6.58
CA ARG A 49 -12.93 -10.71 -5.94
C ARG A 49 -11.95 -11.84 -6.25
N VAL A 50 -11.52 -11.96 -7.50
CA VAL A 50 -10.50 -12.93 -7.91
C VAL A 50 -9.18 -12.66 -7.18
N LEU A 51 -8.69 -11.41 -7.20
CA LEU A 51 -7.46 -11.03 -6.50
C LEU A 51 -7.52 -11.30 -4.99
N ARG A 52 -8.67 -11.07 -4.35
CA ARG A 52 -8.85 -11.41 -2.92
C ARG A 52 -8.81 -12.91 -2.67
N ALA A 53 -9.37 -13.71 -3.56
CA ALA A 53 -9.32 -15.16 -3.47
C ALA A 53 -7.87 -15.67 -3.60
N GLU A 54 -7.14 -15.14 -4.58
CA GLU A 54 -5.71 -15.43 -4.75
C GLU A 54 -4.89 -15.01 -3.54
N TRP A 55 -5.10 -13.80 -3.03
CA TRP A 55 -4.42 -13.32 -1.83
C TRP A 55 -4.71 -14.21 -0.62
N SER A 56 -5.96 -14.63 -0.43
CA SER A 56 -6.34 -15.57 0.63
C SER A 56 -5.67 -16.93 0.45
N TYR A 57 -5.45 -17.37 -0.79
CA TYR A 57 -4.74 -18.61 -1.08
C TYR A 57 -3.23 -18.49 -0.78
N LEU A 58 -2.61 -17.36 -1.15
CA LEU A 58 -1.19 -17.10 -0.87
C LEU A 58 -0.90 -16.91 0.62
N ASN A 59 -1.82 -16.33 1.38
CA ASN A 59 -1.68 -16.07 2.81
C ASN A 59 -2.18 -17.20 3.71
N GLN A 60 -2.36 -18.41 3.19
CA GLN A 60 -2.72 -19.56 4.02
C GLN A 60 -1.63 -19.83 5.07
N PRO A 61 -1.93 -19.70 6.38
CA PRO A 61 -0.92 -19.75 7.44
C PRO A 61 -0.22 -21.10 7.50
N GLU A 62 -0.94 -22.19 7.23
CA GLU A 62 -0.39 -23.55 7.17
C GLU A 62 0.69 -23.68 6.09
N ARG A 63 0.43 -23.16 4.88
CA ARG A 63 1.43 -23.15 3.79
C ARG A 63 2.62 -22.25 4.12
N LEU A 64 2.37 -21.08 4.70
CA LEU A 64 3.44 -20.17 5.13
C LEU A 64 4.32 -20.81 6.21
N GLN A 65 3.72 -21.55 7.15
CA GLN A 65 4.43 -22.25 8.21
C GLN A 65 5.23 -23.44 7.67
N GLU A 66 4.68 -24.20 6.71
CA GLU A 66 5.40 -25.26 6.01
C GLU A 66 6.58 -24.71 5.20
N LEU A 67 6.39 -23.61 4.48
CA LEU A 67 7.45 -22.96 3.70
C LEU A 67 8.55 -22.39 4.60
N ALA A 68 8.16 -21.75 5.71
CA ALA A 68 9.09 -21.25 6.73
C ALA A 68 9.88 -22.40 7.36
N ALA A 69 9.24 -23.53 7.67
CA ALA A 69 9.92 -24.71 8.23
C ALA A 69 10.88 -25.37 7.24
N ARG A 70 10.56 -25.36 5.93
CA ARG A 70 11.40 -25.97 4.89
C ARG A 70 12.60 -25.11 4.49
N TYR A 71 12.42 -23.80 4.39
CA TYR A 71 13.42 -22.91 3.80
C TYR A 71 14.07 -21.96 4.80
N THR A 72 13.58 -21.89 6.04
CA THR A 72 14.16 -21.02 7.06
C THR A 72 14.44 -21.79 8.35
N ALA A 73 15.60 -21.54 8.98
CA ALA A 73 15.94 -22.12 10.28
C ALA A 73 15.20 -21.43 11.47
N LEU A 74 14.05 -20.80 11.20
CA LEU A 74 13.26 -20.09 12.20
C LEU A 74 12.60 -21.11 13.14
N LYS A 75 12.90 -21.00 14.44
CA LYS A 75 12.21 -21.75 15.48
C LYS A 75 10.84 -21.11 15.74
N PRO A 76 9.79 -21.90 16.02
CA PRO A 76 8.48 -21.35 16.36
C PRO A 76 8.58 -20.42 17.57
N LEU A 77 7.88 -19.28 17.50
CA LEU A 77 7.80 -18.30 18.58
C LEU A 77 7.22 -18.98 19.82
N THR A 78 7.98 -19.02 20.91
CA THR A 78 7.49 -19.57 22.18
C THR A 78 6.91 -18.45 23.03
N ALA A 79 5.82 -18.72 23.77
CA ALA A 79 5.16 -17.69 24.60
C ALA A 79 6.09 -17.00 25.60
N ARG A 80 7.18 -17.67 26.02
CA ARG A 80 8.24 -17.11 26.87
C ARG A 80 9.10 -16.03 26.18
N GLN A 81 9.04 -15.91 24.85
CA GLN A 81 9.74 -14.88 24.06
C GLN A 81 8.90 -13.60 23.90
N ILE A 82 7.63 -13.62 24.31
CA ILE A 82 6.76 -12.45 24.36
C ILE A 82 6.90 -11.85 25.76
N GLY A 83 7.76 -10.84 25.89
CA GLY A 83 7.93 -10.05 27.12
C GLY A 83 7.43 -8.63 26.93
N GLU A 84 7.14 -7.94 28.02
CA GLU A 84 6.91 -6.49 27.99
C GLU A 84 8.25 -5.75 27.84
N PHE A 85 8.21 -4.48 27.46
CA PHE A 85 9.43 -3.68 27.29
C PHE A 85 10.28 -3.64 28.58
N GLU A 86 9.63 -3.79 29.74
CA GLU A 86 10.27 -3.85 31.06
C GLU A 86 11.03 -5.17 31.31
N ASP A 87 10.72 -6.24 30.57
CA ASP A 87 11.40 -7.55 30.65
C ASP A 87 12.70 -7.58 29.82
N VAL A 88 12.94 -6.56 29.00
CA VAL A 88 14.18 -6.44 28.22
C VAL A 88 15.29 -5.97 29.16
N PRO A 89 16.34 -6.77 29.39
CA PRO A 89 17.45 -6.34 30.22
C PRO A 89 18.02 -5.04 29.65
N MET A 90 18.02 -3.97 30.44
CA MET A 90 18.80 -2.78 30.09
C MET A 90 20.25 -3.24 29.89
N PRO A 91 20.91 -2.85 28.79
CA PRO A 91 22.32 -3.17 28.57
C PRO A 91 23.10 -2.83 29.84
N HIS A 92 23.86 -3.78 30.35
CA HIS A 92 24.66 -3.54 31.54
C HIS A 92 25.63 -2.40 31.19
N MET A 93 25.63 -1.30 31.96
CA MET A 93 26.55 -0.18 31.73
C MET A 93 28.05 -0.58 31.86
N ALA A 94 28.32 -1.84 32.18
CA ALA A 94 29.64 -2.46 32.22
C ALA A 94 30.05 -3.13 30.90
N ASP A 95 29.15 -3.23 29.91
CA ASP A 95 29.50 -3.71 28.58
C ASP A 95 30.12 -2.55 27.78
N ASP A 96 31.25 -2.82 27.12
CA ASP A 96 32.01 -1.86 26.27
C ASP A 96 31.19 -1.20 25.13
N TYR A 97 29.93 -1.61 24.97
CA TYR A 97 28.98 -1.07 24.00
C TYR A 97 28.24 0.19 24.48
N TYR A 98 28.18 0.48 25.79
CA TYR A 98 27.40 1.61 26.32
C TYR A 98 28.22 2.88 26.61
N VAL A 99 29.54 2.74 26.81
CA VAL A 99 30.46 3.87 26.97
C VAL A 99 31.67 3.59 26.09
N PRO A 100 32.09 4.48 25.16
CA PRO A 100 33.38 4.37 24.50
C PRO A 100 34.47 4.63 25.55
N SER A 101 34.73 3.61 26.36
CA SER A 101 35.69 3.60 27.46
C SER A 101 37.08 3.37 26.88
N GLY A 102 37.57 4.38 26.20
CA GLY A 102 38.92 4.37 25.68
C GLY A 102 39.00 5.15 24.40
N ARG A 103 39.97 6.07 24.35
CA ARG A 103 40.64 6.34 23.08
C ARG A 103 41.36 5.06 22.68
N GLN A 104 40.62 4.06 22.22
CA GLN A 104 41.21 2.99 21.45
C GLN A 104 41.54 3.65 20.12
N PRO A 105 42.82 3.89 19.80
CA PRO A 105 43.14 4.32 18.46
C PRO A 105 42.55 3.26 17.54
N LEU A 106 41.55 3.63 16.74
CA LEU A 106 41.08 2.79 15.66
C LEU A 106 42.33 2.43 14.88
N GLY A 107 42.73 1.17 14.92
CA GLY A 107 44.01 0.65 14.41
C GLY A 107 44.19 0.96 12.93
N GLY A 108 44.56 2.21 12.66
CA GLY A 108 44.95 2.72 11.37
C GLY A 108 46.43 2.45 11.19
N TYR A 109 46.80 2.16 9.95
CA TYR A 109 48.16 1.85 9.49
C TYR A 109 49.17 3.00 9.67
N ALA A 110 48.88 4.00 10.51
CA ALA A 110 49.69 5.18 10.77
C ALA A 110 50.59 5.05 12.02
N GLU A 111 50.39 4.05 12.89
CA GLU A 111 51.26 3.82 14.06
C GLU A 111 52.09 2.55 13.89
N VAL A 112 53.08 2.62 13.01
CA VAL A 112 54.22 1.71 13.02
C VAL A 112 55.38 2.48 13.67
N ALA A 113 55.37 2.54 15.00
CA ALA A 113 56.52 3.04 15.77
C ALA A 113 57.51 1.89 16.00
N PRO A 114 58.83 2.12 15.86
CA PRO A 114 59.81 1.06 15.67
C PRO A 114 60.14 0.36 16.98
N GLU A 115 60.30 -0.97 16.90
CA GLU A 115 60.81 -1.79 17.99
C GLU A 115 62.23 -1.33 18.39
N SER A 116 62.36 -0.76 19.60
CA SER A 116 63.66 -0.50 20.20
C SER A 116 64.02 -1.61 21.18
N GLY A 117 64.92 -2.49 20.73
CA GLY A 117 66.11 -2.84 21.51
C GLY A 117 65.94 -3.85 22.65
N ARG A 118 66.16 -5.11 22.29
CA ARG A 118 66.65 -6.19 23.16
C ARG A 118 67.89 -5.71 23.95
N SER A 119 67.88 -5.82 25.28
CA SER A 119 69.10 -5.97 26.06
C SER A 119 68.85 -6.84 27.27
N ILE A 120 69.46 -8.02 27.22
CA ILE A 120 69.63 -8.98 28.31
C ILE A 120 70.60 -8.36 29.32
N GLN A 121 70.20 -8.30 30.58
CA GLN A 121 71.03 -8.68 31.74
C GLN A 121 70.13 -8.91 32.95
#